data_AF-A0A960PP11-F1
#
_entry.id   AF-A0A960PP11-F1
#
_cell.length_a   1.000
_cell.length_b   1.000
_cell.length_c   1.000
_cell.angle_alpha   90.00
_cell.angle_beta   90.00
_cell.angle_gamma   90.00
#
_symmetry.space_group_name_H-M   'P 1'
#
loop_
_entity.id
_entity.type
_entity.pdbx_description
1 polymer ?
#
loop_
_entity_poly.entity_id
_entity_poly.type
_entity_poly.pdbx_seq_one_letter_code
_entity_poly.pdbx_strand_id
1 'polypeptide(L)'
;MSRGLLLSFLGLSSFLMLGCLFRGGEGAAVVFGVLAILFPVALMALGGWRRGRMGRGGAGLSALAAVLLGSFWGLLSLRGQVLEGPWIFGLPASVVILLGGFWLLPWILVSLTYGLTFSQGRPGEKELDRLLEAARRQPEAQGEEGES
;
A
#
# COMPACT_ATOMS: atom_id res chain seq x y z
N MET A 1 -0.75 -7.16 -16.80
CA MET A 1 0.46 -7.72 -16.14
C MET A 1 0.19 -9.15 -15.73
N SER A 2 1.11 -10.09 -16.01
CA SER A 2 0.96 -11.51 -15.68
C SER A 2 1.37 -11.81 -14.23
N ARG A 3 0.76 -12.83 -13.61
CA ARG A 3 1.03 -13.37 -12.24
C ARG A 3 2.51 -13.62 -12.00
N GLY A 4 3.16 -14.22 -13.00
CA GLY A 4 4.58 -14.51 -12.95
C GLY A 4 5.41 -13.24 -12.77
N LEU A 5 5.05 -12.14 -13.43
CA LEU A 5 5.83 -10.90 -13.38
C LEU A 5 5.84 -10.27 -11.98
N LEU A 6 4.70 -10.26 -11.27
CA LEU A 6 4.63 -9.73 -9.90
C LEU A 6 5.35 -10.62 -8.89
N LEU A 7 5.22 -11.94 -9.02
CA LEU A 7 5.89 -12.89 -8.12
C LEU A 7 7.41 -12.90 -8.34
N SER A 8 7.85 -12.91 -9.60
CA SER A 8 9.26 -12.77 -9.94
C SER A 8 9.80 -11.42 -9.50
N PHE A 9 9.04 -10.33 -9.65
CA PHE A 9 9.44 -9.03 -9.14
C PHE A 9 9.60 -9.04 -7.62
N LEU A 10 8.64 -9.58 -6.85
CA LEU A 10 8.75 -9.66 -5.40
C LEU A 10 9.96 -10.50 -4.95
N GLY A 11 10.13 -11.68 -5.55
CA GLY A 11 11.25 -12.56 -5.23
C GLY A 11 12.59 -11.89 -5.56
N LEU A 12 12.71 -11.35 -6.77
CA LEU A 12 13.92 -10.67 -7.22
C LEU A 12 14.21 -9.42 -6.39
N SER A 13 13.18 -8.65 -6.04
CA SER A 13 13.30 -7.45 -5.20
C SER A 13 13.86 -7.78 -3.83
N SER A 14 13.36 -8.82 -3.17
CA SER A 14 13.89 -9.24 -1.86
C SER A 14 15.38 -9.61 -1.93
N PHE A 15 15.79 -10.34 -2.97
CA PHE A 15 17.19 -10.69 -3.19
C PHE A 15 18.05 -9.45 -3.51
N LEU A 16 17.55 -8.53 -4.35
CA LEU A 16 18.25 -7.29 -4.68
C LEU A 16 18.40 -6.38 -3.47
N MET A 17 17.37 -6.25 -2.64
CA MET A 17 17.41 -5.46 -1.41
C MET A 17 18.45 -6.01 -0.44
N LEU A 18 18.51 -7.34 -0.29
CA LEU A 18 19.54 -8.00 0.50
C LEU A 18 20.94 -7.73 -0.06
N GLY A 19 21.12 -7.86 -1.38
CA GLY A 19 22.39 -7.56 -2.05
C GLY A 19 22.82 -6.09 -1.92
N CYS A 20 21.88 -5.15 -1.95
CA CYS A 20 22.17 -3.72 -1.79
C CYS A 20 22.70 -3.37 -0.40
N LEU A 21 22.28 -4.09 0.65
CA LEU A 21 22.78 -3.89 2.01
C LEU A 21 24.28 -4.20 2.13
N PHE A 22 24.79 -5.20 1.40
CA PHE A 22 26.19 -5.60 1.47
C PHE A 22 27.13 -4.76 0.60
N ARG A 23 26.62 -4.12 -0.47
CA ARG A 23 27.46 -3.40 -1.44
C ARG A 23 27.86 -1.99 -1.01
N GLY A 24 27.17 -1.40 -0.02
CA GLY A 24 27.54 -0.12 0.61
C GLY A 24 27.87 1.00 -0.38
N GLY A 25 26.85 1.69 -0.90
CA GLY A 25 27.08 2.82 -1.82
C GLY A 25 25.81 3.62 -2.09
N GLU A 26 25.96 4.86 -2.55
CA GLU A 26 24.81 5.76 -2.76
C GLU A 26 23.82 5.21 -3.80
N GLY A 27 24.33 4.62 -4.89
CA GLY A 27 23.49 3.96 -5.88
C GLY A 27 22.73 2.75 -5.31
N ALA A 28 23.34 1.99 -4.41
CA ALA A 28 22.68 0.86 -3.74
C ALA A 28 21.58 1.35 -2.79
N ALA A 29 21.79 2.48 -2.10
CA ALA A 29 20.79 3.11 -1.25
C ALA A 29 19.58 3.62 -2.04
N VAL A 30 19.81 4.22 -3.22
CA VAL A 30 18.73 4.65 -4.13
C VAL A 30 17.92 3.45 -4.62
N VAL A 31 18.59 2.41 -5.11
CA VAL A 31 17.93 1.18 -5.60
C VAL A 31 17.15 0.51 -4.47
N PHE A 32 17.74 0.38 -3.29
CA PHE A 32 17.07 -0.16 -2.11
C PHE A 32 15.83 0.65 -1.73
N GLY A 33 15.90 1.99 -1.71
CA GLY A 33 14.78 2.86 -1.37
C GLY A 33 13.63 2.75 -2.37
N VAL A 34 13.93 2.75 -3.68
CA VAL A 34 12.92 2.54 -4.73
C VAL A 34 12.25 1.17 -4.58
N LEU A 35 13.02 0.11 -4.36
CA LEU A 35 12.49 -1.22 -4.14
C LEU A 35 11.63 -1.28 -2.87
N ALA A 36 12.05 -0.66 -1.78
CA ALA A 36 11.32 -0.64 -0.50
C ALA A 36 9.96 0.03 -0.61
N ILE A 37 9.86 1.06 -1.44
CA ILE A 37 8.63 1.79 -1.70
C ILE A 37 7.70 1.02 -2.64
N LEU A 38 8.26 0.43 -3.70
CA LEU A 38 7.46 -0.30 -4.68
C LEU A 38 7.01 -1.68 -4.18
N PHE A 39 7.71 -2.26 -3.21
CA PHE A 39 7.39 -3.56 -2.64
C PHE A 39 5.97 -3.66 -2.03
N PRO A 40 5.55 -2.79 -1.09
CA PRO A 40 4.18 -2.82 -0.55
C PRO A 40 3.13 -2.51 -1.63
N VAL A 41 3.43 -1.65 -2.60
CA VAL A 41 2.54 -1.38 -3.75
C VAL A 41 2.35 -2.64 -4.59
N ALA A 42 3.42 -3.38 -4.86
CA ALA A 42 3.36 -4.65 -5.61
C ALA A 42 2.57 -5.73 -4.85
N LEU A 43 2.72 -5.80 -3.52
CA LEU A 43 1.91 -6.67 -2.66
C LEU A 43 0.41 -6.32 -2.73
N MET A 44 0.07 -5.04 -2.62
CA MET A 44 -1.31 -4.58 -2.73
C MET A 44 -1.89 -4.86 -4.12
N ALA A 45 -1.12 -4.65 -5.19
CA ALA A 45 -1.53 -4.99 -6.55
C ALA A 45 -1.78 -6.49 -6.71
N LEU A 46 -0.93 -7.35 -6.15
CA LEU A 46 -1.09 -8.80 -6.15
C LEU A 46 -2.36 -9.23 -5.38
N GLY A 47 -2.61 -8.61 -4.22
CA GLY A 47 -3.83 -8.83 -3.42
C GLY A 47 -5.11 -8.41 -4.14
N GLY A 48 -5.10 -7.23 -4.77
CA GLY A 48 -6.20 -6.72 -5.58
C GLY A 48 -6.52 -7.61 -6.78
N TRP A 49 -5.49 -8.22 -7.36
CA TRP A 49 -5.67 -9.14 -8.48
C TRP A 49 -6.17 -10.52 -8.07
N ARG A 50 -5.78 -11.05 -6.90
CA ARG A 50 -6.34 -12.31 -6.36
C ARG A 50 -7.85 -12.24 -6.15
N ARG A 51 -8.37 -11.06 -5.82
CA ARG A 51 -9.82 -10.84 -5.63
C ARG A 51 -10.57 -10.46 -6.91
N GLY A 52 -9.90 -10.41 -8.07
CA GLY A 52 -10.51 -10.02 -9.35
C GLY A 52 -10.95 -8.54 -9.42
N ARG A 53 -10.57 -7.70 -8.44
CA ARG A 53 -11.03 -6.30 -8.32
C ARG A 53 -10.05 -5.30 -8.94
N MET A 54 -9.27 -5.72 -9.93
CA MET A 54 -8.23 -4.92 -10.57
C MET A 54 -8.78 -3.96 -11.65
N GLY A 55 -10.02 -3.50 -11.48
CA GLY A 55 -10.63 -2.45 -12.30
C GLY A 55 -10.13 -1.07 -11.86
N ARG A 56 -11.05 -0.14 -11.57
CA ARG A 56 -10.73 1.23 -11.10
C ARG A 56 -9.77 1.32 -9.90
N GLY A 57 -9.68 0.28 -9.07
CA GLY A 57 -8.71 0.20 -7.96
C GLY A 57 -7.23 0.25 -8.41
N GLY A 58 -6.93 -0.13 -9.65
CA GLY A 58 -5.59 -0.02 -10.23
C GLY A 58 -5.11 1.43 -10.36
N ALA A 59 -6.03 2.37 -10.64
CA ALA A 59 -5.70 3.79 -10.77
C ALA A 59 -5.23 4.38 -9.43
N GLY A 60 -5.91 4.04 -8.33
CA GLY A 60 -5.51 4.45 -6.98
C GLY A 60 -4.14 3.89 -6.59
N LEU A 61 -3.85 2.64 -6.95
CA LEU A 61 -2.54 2.02 -6.77
C LEU A 61 -1.43 2.71 -7.56
N SER A 62 -1.67 3.05 -8.83
CA SER A 62 -0.68 3.79 -9.63
C SER A 62 -0.43 5.19 -9.10
N ALA A 63 -1.49 5.88 -8.64
CA ALA A 63 -1.35 7.19 -8.04
C ALA A 63 -0.58 7.12 -6.71
N LEU A 64 -0.82 6.09 -5.90
CA LEU A 64 -0.09 5.85 -4.65
C LEU A 64 1.40 5.62 -4.93
N ALA A 65 1.72 4.79 -5.92
CA ALA A 65 3.09 4.54 -6.36
C ALA A 65 3.79 5.84 -6.78
N ALA A 66 3.11 6.66 -7.59
CA ALA A 66 3.64 7.94 -8.07
C ALA A 66 3.91 8.92 -6.92
N VAL A 67 2.98 9.02 -5.96
CA VAL A 67 3.15 9.86 -4.77
C VAL A 67 4.35 9.43 -3.94
N LEU A 68 4.48 8.13 -3.65
CA LEU A 68 5.57 7.63 -2.82
C LEU A 68 6.93 7.78 -3.52
N LEU A 69 7.00 7.48 -4.82
CA LEU A 69 8.21 7.71 -5.62
C LEU A 69 8.57 9.19 -5.69
N GLY A 70 7.61 10.07 -5.93
CA GLY A 70 7.83 11.51 -5.96
C GLY A 70 8.33 12.03 -4.61
N SER A 71 7.75 11.57 -3.51
CA SER A 71 8.17 11.93 -2.15
C SER A 71 9.58 11.43 -1.84
N PHE A 72 9.91 10.22 -2.29
CA PHE A 72 11.26 9.67 -2.17
C PHE A 72 12.29 10.50 -2.91
N TRP A 73 12.02 10.81 -4.18
CA TRP A 73 12.90 11.67 -4.98
C TRP A 73 13.06 13.05 -4.34
N GLY A 74 11.97 13.64 -3.83
CA GLY A 74 12.02 14.92 -3.10
C GLY A 74 12.92 14.86 -1.87
N LEU A 75 12.82 13.81 -1.05
CA LEU A 75 13.73 13.61 0.09
C LEU A 75 15.18 13.39 -0.35
N LEU A 76 15.39 12.67 -1.46
CA LEU A 76 16.72 12.40 -1.97
C LEU A 76 17.40 13.66 -2.50
N SER A 77 16.64 14.54 -3.16
CA SER A 77 17.12 15.87 -3.61
C SER A 77 17.47 16.81 -2.44
N LEU A 78 16.84 16.63 -1.28
CA LEU A 78 17.12 17.40 -0.06
C LEU A 78 18.14 16.74 0.86
N ARG A 79 18.71 15.59 0.44
CA ARG A 79 19.68 14.84 1.24
C ARG A 79 20.92 15.71 1.48
N GLY A 80 21.30 15.88 2.75
CA GLY A 80 22.42 16.75 3.16
C GLY A 80 22.03 18.20 3.43
N GLN A 81 20.79 18.62 3.10
CA GLN A 81 20.29 19.99 3.34
C GLN A 81 19.22 20.03 4.44
N VAL A 82 19.30 19.13 5.43
CA VAL A 82 18.23 18.99 6.44
C VAL A 82 18.12 20.21 7.37
N LEU A 83 19.25 20.88 7.63
CA LEU A 83 19.31 22.06 8.51
C LEU A 83 19.34 23.40 7.74
N GLU A 84 19.88 23.40 6.52
CA GLU A 84 20.02 24.60 5.67
C GLU A 84 18.99 24.68 4.54
N GLY A 85 18.12 23.67 4.41
CA GLY A 85 17.14 23.57 3.35
C GLY A 85 16.00 24.59 3.47
N PRO A 86 15.18 24.72 2.41
CA PRO A 86 14.06 25.64 2.39
C PRO A 86 13.04 25.30 3.49
N TRP A 87 12.56 26.35 4.16
CA TRP A 87 11.51 26.23 5.18
C TRP A 87 10.14 26.42 4.53
N ILE A 88 9.23 25.49 4.80
CA ILE A 88 7.86 25.51 4.28
C ILE A 88 6.92 25.42 5.50
N PHE A 89 6.03 26.40 5.66
CA PHE A 89 5.10 26.51 6.80
C PHE A 89 5.79 26.43 8.18
N GLY A 90 7.03 26.92 8.31
CA GLY A 90 7.78 26.90 9.57
C GLY A 90 8.43 25.54 9.90
N LEU A 91 8.47 24.61 8.94
CA LEU A 91 9.15 23.32 9.06
C LEU A 91 10.19 23.15 7.93
N PRO A 92 11.26 22.36 8.12
CA PRO A 92 12.15 21.99 7.03
C PRO A 92 11.37 21.27 5.93
N ALA A 93 11.64 21.59 4.65
CA ALA A 93 10.94 20.98 3.52
C ALA A 93 11.01 19.44 3.53
N SER A 94 12.10 18.85 4.03
CA SER A 94 12.24 17.41 4.20
C SER A 94 11.18 16.82 5.15
N VAL A 95 10.88 17.51 6.26
CA VAL A 95 9.83 17.10 7.20
C VAL A 95 8.46 17.22 6.57
N VAL A 96 8.20 18.28 5.80
CA VAL A 96 6.93 18.45 5.08
C VAL A 96 6.73 17.36 4.04
N ILE A 97 7.76 16.97 3.30
CA ILE A 97 7.68 15.88 2.32
C ILE A 97 7.50 14.52 3.02
N LEU A 98 8.17 14.30 4.16
CA LEU A 98 7.99 13.09 4.95
C LEU A 98 6.56 12.97 5.49
N LEU A 99 6.07 14.00 6.18
CA LEU A 99 4.72 14.00 6.77
C LEU A 99 3.63 14.07 5.71
N GLY A 100 3.78 14.97 4.74
CA GLY A 100 2.80 15.16 3.67
C GLY A 100 2.81 14.00 2.68
N GLY A 101 3.98 13.68 2.13
CA GLY A 101 4.14 12.75 1.02
C GLY A 101 4.16 11.27 1.41
N PHE A 102 4.83 10.91 2.51
CA PHE A 102 4.90 9.50 2.96
C PHE A 102 3.80 9.11 3.95
N TRP A 103 3.20 10.06 4.66
CA TRP A 103 2.20 9.74 5.68
C TRP A 103 0.80 10.18 5.26
N LEU A 104 0.58 11.48 5.09
CA LEU A 104 -0.76 12.04 4.92
C LEU A 104 -1.37 11.72 3.55
N LEU A 105 -0.64 11.95 2.46
CA LEU A 105 -1.12 11.70 1.11
C LEU A 105 -1.48 10.22 0.91
N PRO A 106 -0.64 9.23 1.28
CA PRO A 106 -0.99 7.82 1.15
C PRO A 106 -2.29 7.47 1.87
N TRP A 107 -2.48 8.01 3.08
CA TRP A 107 -3.72 7.85 3.83
C TRP A 107 -4.93 8.41 3.07
N ILE A 108 -4.86 9.67 2.63
CA ILE A 108 -5.94 10.32 1.88
C ILE A 108 -6.23 9.53 0.60
N LEU A 109 -5.20 9.11 -0.13
CA LEU A 109 -5.35 8.40 -1.40
C LEU A 109 -5.99 7.03 -1.21
N VAL A 110 -5.57 6.29 -0.18
CA VAL A 110 -6.16 4.99 0.16
C VAL A 110 -7.61 5.16 0.60
N SER A 111 -7.92 6.13 1.47
CA SER A 111 -9.28 6.44 1.90
C SER A 111 -10.18 6.87 0.74
N LEU A 112 -9.67 7.70 -0.17
CA LEU A 112 -10.40 8.17 -1.35
C LEU A 112 -10.64 7.02 -2.33
N THR A 113 -9.60 6.23 -2.62
CA THR A 113 -9.71 5.05 -3.50
C THR A 113 -10.70 4.06 -2.91
N TYR A 114 -10.64 3.84 -1.60
CA TYR A 114 -11.60 3.00 -0.90
C TYR A 114 -13.01 3.55 -1.01
N GLY A 115 -13.26 4.82 -0.67
CA GLY A 115 -14.59 5.44 -0.75
C GLY A 115 -15.20 5.38 -2.16
N LEU A 116 -14.39 5.65 -3.19
CA LEU A 116 -14.82 5.56 -4.59
C LEU A 116 -15.11 4.13 -5.05
N THR A 117 -14.42 3.14 -4.47
CA THR A 117 -14.59 1.72 -4.84
C THR A 117 -15.64 1.02 -3.96
N PHE A 118 -15.90 1.53 -2.75
CA PHE A 118 -16.79 0.92 -1.77
C PHE A 118 -18.26 1.02 -2.15
N SER A 119 -18.68 2.04 -2.90
CA SER A 119 -20.07 2.12 -3.40
C SER A 119 -20.44 0.94 -4.30
N GLN A 120 -19.46 0.26 -4.89
CA GLN A 120 -19.65 -0.92 -5.74
C GLN A 120 -19.56 -2.25 -4.98
N GLY A 121 -19.25 -2.21 -3.67
CA GLY A 121 -19.06 -3.38 -2.82
C GLY A 121 -20.22 -3.66 -1.86
N ARG A 122 -21.31 -2.89 -1.91
CA ARG A 122 -22.51 -3.19 -1.13
C ARG A 122 -23.04 -4.57 -1.56
N PRO A 123 -23.13 -5.56 -0.66
CA PRO A 123 -23.88 -6.77 -0.95
C PRO A 123 -25.28 -6.34 -1.39
N GLY A 124 -25.77 -6.87 -2.53
CA GLY A 124 -27.17 -6.65 -2.91
C GLY A 124 -28.08 -7.14 -1.77
N GLU A 125 -29.28 -6.60 -1.66
CA GLU A 125 -30.23 -6.96 -0.58
C GLU A 125 -30.33 -8.49 -0.39
N LYS A 126 -30.34 -9.26 -1.49
CA LYS A 126 -30.36 -10.72 -1.47
C LYS A 126 -29.13 -11.39 -0.84
N GLU A 127 -27.95 -10.80 -1.00
CA GLU A 127 -26.71 -11.30 -0.41
C GLU A 127 -26.65 -10.94 1.09
N LEU A 128 -27.17 -9.77 1.44
CA LEU A 128 -27.31 -9.33 2.84
C LEU A 128 -28.30 -10.22 3.59
N ASP A 129 -29.44 -10.55 2.97
CA ASP A 129 -30.44 -11.47 3.54
C ASP A 129 -29.86 -12.86 3.78
N ARG A 130 -29.08 -13.40 2.85
CA ARG A 130 -28.39 -14.69 3.01
C ARG A 130 -27.40 -14.69 4.17
N LEU A 131 -26.65 -13.59 4.35
CA LEU A 131 -25.70 -13.46 5.45
C LEU A 131 -26.42 -13.30 6.80
N LEU A 132 -27.54 -12.58 6.83
CA LEU A 132 -28.39 -12.46 8.01
C LEU A 132 -29.06 -13.79 8.39
N GLU A 133 -29.54 -14.55 7.41
CA GLU A 133 -30.06 -15.90 7.62
C GLU A 133 -28.98 -16.86 8.12
N ALA A 134 -27.77 -16.82 7.55
CA ALA A 134 -26.65 -17.63 8.00
C ALA A 134 -26.21 -17.28 9.44
N ALA A 135 -26.15 -15.98 9.77
CA ALA A 135 -25.83 -15.51 11.12
C ALA A 135 -26.92 -15.89 12.14
N ARG A 136 -28.20 -15.89 11.74
CA ARG A 136 -29.32 -16.36 12.59
C ARG A 136 -29.28 -17.85 12.88
N ARG A 137 -28.63 -18.67 12.04
CA ARG A 137 -28.50 -20.13 12.25
C ARG A 137 -27.29 -20.52 13.11
N GLN A 138 -26.34 -19.62 13.36
CA GLN A 138 -25.17 -19.90 14.19
C GLN A 138 -25.34 -19.91 15.72
N PRO A 139 -26.34 -19.27 16.37
CA PRO A 139 -26.46 -19.33 17.83
C PRO A 139 -26.89 -20.72 18.35
N GLU A 140 -27.36 -21.62 17.48
CA GLU A 140 -27.81 -22.96 17.91
C GLU A 140 -26.66 -23.99 17.98
N ALA A 141 -25.52 -23.75 17.32
CA ALA A 141 -24.41 -24.72 17.27
C ALA A 141 -23.40 -24.58 18.41
N GLN A 142 -23.42 -23.47 19.18
CA GLN A 142 -22.51 -23.26 20.32
C GLN A 142 -23.16 -23.55 21.69
N GLY A 143 -24.44 -23.94 21.72
CA GLY A 143 -25.15 -24.30 22.95
C GLY A 143 -25.04 -25.78 23.34
N GLU A 144 -24.62 -26.67 22.44
CA GLU A 144 -24.59 -28.12 22.68
C GLU A 144 -23.21 -28.69 23.06
N GLU A 145 -22.11 -27.95 22.89
CA GLU A 145 -20.75 -28.43 23.20
C GLU A 145 -20.27 -28.08 24.64
N GLY A 146 -21.13 -27.51 25.49
CA GLY A 146 -20.80 -27.07 26.86
C GLY A 146 -21.23 -28.00 27.99
N GLU A 147 -21.96 -29.09 27.71
CA GLU A 147 -22.39 -30.08 28.71
C GLU A 147 -21.88 -31.48 28.33
N SER A 148 -20.61 -31.77 28.62
CA SER A 148 -20.12 -33.14 28.86
C SER A 148 -18.85 -33.12 29.70
#